data_AF-A0A945KHV1-F1
#
_entry.id   AF-A0A945KHV1-F1
#
_cell.length_a   1.000
_cell.length_b   1.000
_cell.length_c   1.000
_cell.angle_alpha   90.00
_cell.angle_beta   90.00
_cell.angle_gamma   90.00
#
_symmetry.space_group_name_H-M   'P 1'
#
loop_
_entity.id
_entity.type
_entity.pdbx_description
1 polymer ?
#
loop_
_entity_poly.entity_id
_entity_poly.type
_entity_poly.pdbx_seq_one_letter_code
_entity_poly.pdbx_strand_id
1 'polypeptide(L)' 'MHNITFTDAQIAWQAKAKEIAITHLLPNAARHDKEQSFNEAAFTAAAESGMLGIWIPKEYGGCDDGIAALAL' A
#
# COMPACT_ATOMS: atom_id res chain seq x y z
N MET A 1 -7.62 -19.51 12.28
CA MET A 1 -6.68 -18.58 11.62
C MET A 1 -5.56 -19.43 11.05
N HIS A 2 -5.34 -19.42 9.73
CA HIS A 2 -4.26 -20.22 9.12
C HIS A 2 -2.90 -19.64 9.53
N ASN A 3 -1.91 -20.50 9.79
CA ASN A 3 -0.56 -20.08 10.15
C ASN A 3 0.22 -19.68 8.89
N ILE A 4 0.00 -18.46 8.40
CA ILE A 4 0.76 -17.86 7.30
C ILE A 4 1.91 -17.07 7.94
N THR A 5 3.14 -17.44 7.62
CA THR A 5 4.34 -16.72 8.06
C THR A 5 4.83 -15.82 6.94
N PHE A 6 4.87 -14.51 7.20
CA PHE A 6 5.40 -13.51 6.27
C PHE A 6 6.88 -13.26 6.54
N THR A 7 7.60 -12.86 5.50
CA THR A 7 8.97 -12.37 5.63
C THR A 7 8.99 -10.98 6.27
N ASP A 8 10.15 -10.57 6.81
CA ASP A 8 10.31 -9.20 7.34
C ASP A 8 10.06 -8.12 6.28
N ALA A 9 10.45 -8.39 5.02
CA ALA A 9 10.19 -7.49 3.89
C ALA A 9 8.68 -7.33 3.63
N GLN A 10 7.92 -8.43 3.70
CA GLN A 10 6.47 -8.40 3.59
C GLN A 10 5.86 -7.61 4.76
N ILE A 11 6.27 -7.86 5.99
CA ILE A 11 5.78 -7.15 7.18
C ILE A 11 6.06 -5.63 7.09
N ALA A 12 7.19 -5.24 6.49
CA ALA A 12 7.51 -3.82 6.28
C ALA A 12 6.49 -3.11 5.37
N TRP A 13 5.92 -3.80 4.38
CA TRP A 13 4.87 -3.23 3.53
C TRP A 13 3.59 -2.91 4.30
N GLN A 14 3.20 -3.78 5.25
CA GLN A 14 2.05 -3.51 6.10
C GLN A 14 2.27 -2.26 6.98
N ALA A 15 3.47 -2.09 7.53
CA ALA A 15 3.81 -0.90 8.29
C ALA A 15 3.73 0.38 7.44
N LYS A 16 4.27 0.34 6.21
CA LYS A 16 4.20 1.45 5.25
C LYS A 16 2.75 1.76 4.83
N ALA A 17 1.94 0.73 4.57
CA ALA A 17 0.53 0.87 4.24
C ALA A 17 -0.24 1.59 5.36
N LYS A 18 0.01 1.18 6.61
CA LYS A 18 -0.62 1.78 7.79
C LYS A 18 -0.25 3.26 7.96
N GLU A 19 1.01 3.61 7.72
CA GLU A 19 1.49 4.99 7.76
C GLU A 19 0.74 5.87 6.75
N ILE A 20 0.64 5.43 5.48
CA ILE A 20 -0.07 6.16 4.43
C ILE A 20 -1.57 6.25 4.77
N ALA A 21 -2.16 5.19 5.31
CA ALA A 21 -3.55 5.17 5.69
C ALA A 21 -3.86 6.19 6.80
N ILE A 22 -3.05 6.24 7.85
CA ILE A 22 -3.24 7.19 8.96
C ILE A 22 -3.02 8.63 8.48
N THR A 23 -2.03 8.86 7.61
CA THR A 23 -1.62 10.20 7.19
C THR A 23 -2.53 10.80 6.12
N HIS A 24 -2.92 10.00 5.12
CA HIS A 24 -3.61 10.51 3.93
C HIS A 24 -5.05 10.00 3.77
N LEU A 25 -5.33 8.74 4.12
CA LEU A 25 -6.67 8.15 3.93
C LEU A 25 -7.61 8.57 5.06
N LEU A 26 -7.29 8.23 6.30
CA LEU A 26 -8.15 8.40 7.48
C LEU A 26 -8.71 9.83 7.62
N PRO A 27 -7.91 10.91 7.56
CA PRO A 27 -8.44 12.27 7.72
C PRO A 27 -9.34 12.73 6.56
N ASN A 28 -9.21 12.12 5.37
CA ASN A 28 -9.89 12.56 4.15
C ASN A 28 -11.02 11.63 3.70
N ALA A 29 -11.17 10.44 4.31
CA ALA A 29 -12.06 9.40 3.85
C ALA A 29 -13.52 9.86 3.73
N ALA A 30 -14.07 10.49 4.77
CA ALA A 30 -15.46 10.97 4.77
C ALA A 30 -15.72 12.06 3.72
N ARG A 31 -14.71 12.91 3.45
CA ARG A 31 -14.83 13.94 2.41
C ARG A 31 -14.88 13.31 1.02
N HIS A 32 -13.94 12.41 0.72
CA HIS A 32 -13.86 11.75 -0.58
C HIS A 32 -15.06 10.84 -0.88
N ASP A 33 -15.60 10.16 0.15
CA ASP A 33 -16.84 9.38 0.03
C ASP A 33 -18.02 10.28 -0.35
N LYS A 34 -18.24 11.37 0.41
CA LYS A 34 -19.34 12.32 0.17
C LYS A 34 -19.24 13.02 -1.18
N GLU A 35 -18.03 13.42 -1.58
CA GLU A 35 -17.76 14.17 -2.82
C GLU A 35 -17.61 13.26 -4.04
N GLN A 36 -17.59 11.93 -3.86
CA GLN A 36 -17.30 10.96 -4.91
C GLN A 36 -15.99 11.28 -5.65
N SER A 37 -14.96 11.66 -4.90
CA SER A 37 -13.69 12.16 -5.44
C SER A 37 -12.52 11.24 -5.09
N PHE A 38 -11.49 11.24 -5.93
CA PHE A 38 -10.30 10.42 -5.74
C PHE A 38 -9.27 11.10 -4.83
N ASN A 39 -8.61 10.33 -3.96
CA ASN A 39 -7.58 10.82 -3.06
C ASN A 39 -6.19 10.77 -3.71
N GLU A 40 -5.90 11.76 -4.56
CA GLU A 40 -4.62 11.90 -5.28
C GLU A 40 -3.41 11.94 -4.34
N ALA A 41 -3.56 12.50 -3.14
CA ALA A 41 -2.48 12.60 -2.16
C ALA A 41 -2.09 11.22 -1.62
N ALA A 42 -3.08 10.39 -1.27
CA ALA A 42 -2.82 9.02 -0.84
C ALA A 42 -2.24 8.15 -1.98
N PHE A 43 -2.75 8.34 -3.21
CA PHE A 43 -2.25 7.61 -4.37
C PHE A 43 -0.80 7.97 -4.68
N THR A 44 -0.47 9.25 -4.68
CA THR A 44 0.91 9.74 -4.86
C THR A 44 1.84 9.16 -3.80
N ALA A 45 1.43 9.17 -2.52
CA ALA A 45 2.23 8.58 -1.44
C ALA A 45 2.45 7.05 -1.63
N ALA A 46 1.44 6.33 -2.10
CA ALA A 46 1.57 4.91 -2.42
C ALA A 46 2.50 4.68 -3.63
N ALA A 47 2.43 5.53 -4.65
CA ALA A 47 3.28 5.46 -5.84
C ALA A 47 4.75 5.73 -5.48
N GLU A 48 5.03 6.82 -4.77
CA GLU A 48 6.38 7.22 -4.36
C GLU A 48 7.05 6.23 -3.41
N SER A 49 6.25 5.50 -2.61
CA SER A 49 6.76 4.43 -1.75
C SER A 49 6.96 3.09 -2.46
N GLY A 50 6.61 2.98 -3.74
CA GLY A 50 6.71 1.73 -4.52
C GLY A 50 5.56 0.75 -4.29
N MET A 51 4.55 1.11 -3.49
CA MET A 51 3.45 0.20 -3.14
C MET A 51 2.58 -0.24 -4.32
N LEU A 52 2.54 0.56 -5.40
CA LEU A 52 1.79 0.21 -6.60
C LEU A 52 2.45 -0.89 -7.45
N GLY A 53 3.70 -1.27 -7.12
CA GLY A 53 4.51 -2.25 -7.85
C GLY A 53 5.03 -3.40 -7.00
N ILE A 54 4.49 -3.64 -5.80
CA ILE A 54 5.03 -4.60 -4.81
C ILE A 54 5.37 -5.98 -5.42
N TRP A 55 4.41 -6.56 -6.13
CA TRP A 55 4.53 -7.88 -6.78
C TRP A 55 5.11 -7.85 -8.20
N ILE A 56 5.40 -6.67 -8.75
CA ILE A 56 5.92 -6.53 -10.11
C ILE A 56 7.44 -6.75 -10.08
N PRO A 57 8.03 -7.42 -11.09
CA PRO A 57 9.48 -7.55 -11.20
C PRO A 57 10.20 -6.19 -11.26
N LYS A 58 11.40 -6.13 -10.70
CA LYS A 58 12.24 -4.90 -10.69
C LYS A 58 12.58 -4.39 -12.09
N GLU A 59 12.70 -5.26 -13.09
CA GLU A 59 12.95 -4.88 -14.49
C GLU A 59 11.83 -4.02 -15.11
N TYR A 60 10.62 -4.07 -14.53
CA TYR A 60 9.48 -3.22 -14.90
C TYR A 60 9.19 -2.12 -13.87
N GLY A 61 10.12 -1.88 -12.93
CA GLY A 61 10.00 -0.84 -11.90
C GLY A 61 9.25 -1.25 -10.64
N GLY A 62 9.02 -2.55 -10.40
CA GLY A 62 8.40 -3.05 -9.17
C GLY A 62 9.39 -3.42 -8.07
N CYS A 63 8.91 -4.18 -7.07
CA CYS A 63 9.69 -4.56 -5.88
C CYS A 63 10.08 -6.04 -5.80
N ASP A 64 9.42 -6.92 -6.57
CA ASP A 64 9.68 -8.38 -6.59
C ASP A 64 9.41 -9.08 -5.24
N ASP A 65 8.52 -8.53 -4.41
CA ASP A 65 8.21 -9.07 -3.06
C ASP A 65 7.02 -10.06 -3.04
N GLY A 66 6.49 -10.35 -4.23
CA GLY A 66 5.44 -11.35 -4.48
C GLY A 66 4.03 -10.91 -4.06
N ILE A 67 3.03 -11.69 -4.49
CA ILE A 67 1.61 -11.36 -4.26
C ILE A 67 1.20 -11.39 -2.78
N ALA A 68 1.90 -12.19 -1.96
CA ALA A 68 1.65 -12.24 -0.53
C ALA A 68 1.98 -10.90 0.16
N ALA A 69 2.96 -10.13 -0.34
CA ALA A 69 3.28 -8.79 0.16
C ALA A 69 2.16 -7.77 -0.14
N LEU A 70 1.47 -7.92 -1.27
CA LEU A 70 0.34 -7.05 -1.62
C LEU A 70 -0.92 -7.33 -0.78
N ALA A 71 -1.10 -8.57 -0.32
CA ALA A 71 -2.37 -9.05 0.22
C ALA A 71 -2.44 -9.18 1.76
N LEU A 72 -1.37 -8.84 2.49
CA LEU A 72 -1.29 -9.03 3.95
C LEU A 72 -1.83 -7.87 4.80
#